data_AF-A0A1G8TQS8-F1
#
_entry.id   AF-A0A1G8TQS8-F1
#
_cell.length_a   1.000
_cell.length_b   1.000
_cell.length_c   1.000
_cell.angle_alpha   90.00
_cell.angle_beta   90.00
_cell.angle_gamma   90.00
#
_symmetry.space_group_name_H-M   'P 1'
#
loop_
_entity.id
_entity.type
_entity.pdbx_description
1 polymer ?
#
loop_
_entity_poly.entity_id
_entity_poly.type
_entity_poly.pdbx_seq_one_letter_code
_entity_poly.pdbx_strand_id
1 'polypeptide(L)'
;MKPRLISSREQLLQVVRDRRDELDISHETLDGISGLQGGYVSKLLADPPMRGFGEMSLQAVLDALALRIAVCVIVEDEELAKRVRGRWKPRLRAPKPKRAATRCVVSNPQIMLDGASTNLTEVDDGKYEDGRRADQA
;
A
#
# COMPACT_ATOMS: atom_id res chain seq x y z
N MET A 1 -19.44 14.48 10.78
CA MET A 1 -18.17 14.82 11.46
C MET A 1 -17.31 15.68 10.52
N LYS A 2 -16.63 16.72 11.03
CA LYS A 2 -15.63 17.51 10.27
C LYS A 2 -14.26 16.81 10.30
N PRO A 3 -13.43 16.90 9.25
CA PRO A 3 -12.09 16.30 9.27
C PRO A 3 -11.23 16.92 10.38
N ARG A 4 -10.48 16.10 11.11
CA ARG A 4 -9.59 16.51 12.20
C ARG A 4 -8.18 15.98 11.93
N LEU A 5 -7.17 16.78 12.27
CA LEU A 5 -5.76 16.37 12.19
C LEU A 5 -5.37 15.67 13.48
N ILE A 6 -4.83 14.45 13.37
CA ILE A 6 -4.40 13.62 14.50
C ILE A 6 -2.91 13.31 14.39
N SER A 7 -2.17 13.46 15.50
CA SER A 7 -0.73 13.18 15.58
C SER A 7 -0.39 12.05 16.56
N SER A 8 -1.34 11.61 17.38
CA SER A 8 -1.12 10.57 18.38
C SER A 8 -2.24 9.52 18.41
N ARG A 9 -1.92 8.35 18.97
CA ARG A 9 -2.88 7.25 19.17
C ARG A 9 -4.05 7.66 20.07
N GLU A 10 -3.79 8.47 21.09
CA GLU A 10 -4.81 8.95 22.02
C GLU A 10 -5.81 9.88 21.32
N GLN A 11 -5.33 10.75 20.44
CA GLN A 11 -6.19 11.58 19.62
C GLN A 11 -7.05 10.75 18.67
N LEU A 12 -6.49 9.69 18.07
CA LEU A 12 -7.29 8.74 17.27
C LEU A 12 -8.41 8.11 18.10
N LEU A 13 -8.10 7.63 19.31
CA LEU A 13 -9.10 7.06 20.22
C LEU A 13 -10.19 8.07 20.57
N GLN A 14 -9.80 9.32 20.84
CA GLN A 14 -10.75 10.36 21.17
C GLN A 14 -11.70 10.66 20.00
N VAL A 15 -11.20 10.73 18.77
CA VAL A 15 -12.03 10.91 17.57
C VAL A 15 -13.04 9.78 17.42
N VAL A 16 -12.63 8.54 17.69
CA VAL A 16 -13.51 7.37 17.64
C VAL A 16 -14.57 7.41 18.73
N ARG A 17 -14.20 7.79 19.97
CA ARG A 17 -15.14 7.97 21.09
C ARG A 17 -16.14 9.09 20.82
N ASP A 18 -15.65 10.26 20.40
CA ASP A 18 -16.49 11.40 20.03
C ASP A 18 -17.49 11.01 18.94
N ARG A 19 -17.05 10.24 17.93
CA ARG A 19 -17.94 9.80 16.85
C ARG A 19 -19.00 8.83 17.31
N ARG A 20 -18.65 7.89 18.19
CA ARG A 20 -19.61 6.99 18.85
C ARG A 20 -20.65 7.80 19.61
N ASP A 21 -20.20 8.79 20.39
CA ASP A 21 -21.07 9.63 21.22
C ASP A 21 -21.95 10.56 20.36
N GLU A 22 -21.44 11.09 19.24
CA GLU A 22 -22.23 11.82 18.24
C GLU A 22 -23.36 10.98 17.62
N LEU A 23 -23.16 9.66 17.53
CA LEU A 23 -24.12 8.72 16.98
C LEU A 23 -25.05 8.10 18.04
N ASP A 24 -24.78 8.34 19.32
CA ASP A 24 -25.51 7.77 20.47
C ASP A 24 -25.67 6.24 20.40
N ILE A 25 -24.61 5.54 20.01
CA ILE A 25 -24.60 4.07 19.91
C ILE A 25 -23.86 3.40 21.05
N SER A 26 -24.41 2.27 21.52
CA SER A 26 -23.78 1.45 22.55
C SER A 26 -22.56 0.68 22.01
N HIS A 27 -21.68 0.20 22.91
CA HIS A 27 -20.56 -0.67 22.52
C HIS A 27 -21.03 -2.01 21.95
N GLU A 28 -22.12 -2.55 22.50
CA GLU A 28 -22.70 -3.81 22.03
C GLU A 28 -23.23 -3.68 20.59
N THR A 29 -23.90 -2.57 20.30
CA THR A 29 -24.34 -2.26 18.93
C THR A 29 -23.15 -2.14 17.99
N LEU A 30 -22.07 -1.48 18.44
CA LEU A 30 -20.86 -1.31 17.66
C LEU A 30 -20.11 -2.63 17.42
N ASP A 31 -20.07 -3.53 18.40
CA ASP A 31 -19.55 -4.90 18.25
C ASP A 31 -20.35 -5.66 17.18
N GLY A 32 -21.69 -5.58 17.24
CA GLY A 32 -22.59 -6.22 16.28
C GLY A 32 -22.40 -5.72 14.84
N ILE A 33 -22.26 -4.40 14.64
CA ILE A 33 -22.05 -3.80 13.30
C ILE A 33 -20.64 -4.14 12.77
N SER A 34 -19.62 -4.09 13.62
CA SER A 34 -18.23 -4.35 13.23
C SER A 34 -17.93 -5.84 13.02
N GLY A 35 -18.83 -6.73 13.42
CA GLY A 35 -18.61 -8.18 13.39
C GLY A 35 -17.56 -8.65 14.40
N LEU A 36 -17.27 -7.83 15.41
CA LEU A 36 -16.35 -8.16 16.50
C LEU A 36 -17.08 -8.94 17.59
N GLN A 37 -16.31 -9.68 18.39
CA GLN A 37 -16.85 -10.38 19.56
C GLN A 37 -17.45 -9.36 20.55
N GLY A 38 -18.61 -9.67 21.12
CA GLY A 38 -19.24 -8.82 22.14
C GLY A 38 -18.30 -8.47 23.30
N GLY A 39 -18.25 -7.18 23.64
CA GLY A 39 -17.36 -6.61 24.66
C GLY A 39 -15.93 -6.37 24.18
N TYR A 40 -15.62 -6.59 22.90
CA TYR A 40 -14.29 -6.31 22.35
C TYR A 40 -14.08 -4.81 22.17
N VAL A 41 -15.07 -4.10 21.60
CA VAL A 41 -15.05 -2.64 21.44
C VAL A 41 -14.92 -1.94 22.80
N SER A 42 -15.60 -2.43 23.84
CA SER A 42 -15.48 -1.86 25.19
C SER A 42 -14.04 -1.88 25.70
N LYS A 43 -13.24 -2.91 25.38
CA LYS A 43 -11.82 -2.98 25.77
C LYS A 43 -10.92 -2.06 24.95
N LEU A 44 -11.29 -1.81 23.69
CA LEU A 44 -10.57 -0.90 22.80
C LEU A 44 -10.80 0.57 23.18
N LEU A 45 -12.05 0.91 23.52
CA LEU A 45 -12.47 2.29 23.77
C LEU A 45 -12.49 2.68 25.26
N ALA A 46 -12.24 1.75 26.18
CA ALA A 46 -12.08 2.02 27.62
C ALA A 46 -11.03 3.10 27.89
N ASP A 47 -11.18 3.85 28.98
CA ASP A 47 -10.22 4.84 29.45
C ASP A 47 -9.70 4.48 30.85
N PRO A 48 -8.43 4.07 31.00
CA PRO A 48 -7.43 3.82 29.96
C PRO A 48 -7.73 2.59 29.08
N PRO A 49 -7.24 2.54 27.83
CA PRO A 49 -7.55 1.44 26.91
C PRO A 49 -6.91 0.14 27.39
N MET A 50 -7.74 -0.87 27.65
CA MET A 50 -7.28 -2.19 28.06
C MET A 50 -6.61 -2.96 26.92
N ARG A 51 -6.97 -2.66 25.67
CA ARG A 51 -6.40 -3.30 24.47
C ARG A 51 -6.09 -2.28 23.37
N GLY A 52 -5.02 -2.54 22.63
CA GLY A 52 -4.66 -1.79 21.42
C GLY A 52 -5.50 -2.18 20.21
N PHE A 53 -5.68 -1.26 19.27
CA PHE A 53 -6.20 -1.60 17.95
C PHE A 53 -5.19 -2.48 17.20
N GLY A 54 -5.64 -3.63 16.75
CA GLY A 54 -4.95 -4.42 15.74
C GLY A 54 -5.38 -3.98 14.34
N GLU A 55 -4.74 -4.52 13.31
CA GLU A 55 -5.04 -4.17 11.91
C GLU A 55 -6.51 -4.43 11.55
N MET A 56 -7.03 -5.63 11.84
CA MET A 56 -8.42 -5.99 11.54
C MET A 56 -9.42 -5.19 12.39
N SER A 57 -9.13 -5.00 13.68
CA SER A 57 -10.07 -4.32 14.58
C SER A 57 -10.12 -2.81 14.35
N LEU A 58 -9.01 -2.19 13.93
CA LEU A 58 -9.01 -0.79 13.53
C LEU A 58 -9.93 -0.58 12.32
N GLN A 59 -9.76 -1.37 11.27
CA GLN A 59 -10.55 -1.24 10.06
C GLN A 59 -12.04 -1.50 10.33
N ALA A 60 -12.36 -2.58 11.07
CA ALA A 60 -13.74 -2.94 11.39
C ALA A 60 -14.47 -1.85 12.20
N VAL A 61 -13.80 -1.23 13.18
CA VAL A 61 -14.40 -0.16 13.98
C VAL A 61 -14.56 1.12 13.17
N LEU A 62 -13.60 1.46 12.31
CA LEU A 62 -13.71 2.62 11.42
C LEU A 62 -14.87 2.45 10.43
N ASP A 63 -14.98 1.28 9.79
CA ASP A 63 -16.07 0.99 8.86
C ASP A 63 -17.43 1.02 9.56
N ALA A 64 -17.54 0.46 10.76
CA ALA A 64 -18.77 0.48 11.56
C ALA A 64 -19.21 1.90 11.97
N LEU A 65 -18.26 2.83 12.15
CA LEU A 65 -18.54 4.24 12.46
C LEU A 65 -18.61 5.14 11.21
N ALA A 66 -18.53 4.54 10.01
CA ALA A 66 -18.43 5.23 8.72
C ALA A 66 -17.30 6.27 8.69
N LEU A 67 -16.15 5.93 9.28
CA LEU A 67 -14.93 6.74 9.30
C LEU A 67 -13.89 6.15 8.34
N ARG A 68 -13.06 7.04 7.77
CA ARG A 68 -11.86 6.65 7.00
C ARG A 68 -10.69 7.56 7.33
N ILE A 69 -9.49 7.02 7.25
CA ILE A 69 -8.24 7.78 7.33
C ILE A 69 -8.02 8.42 5.95
N ALA A 70 -8.19 9.73 5.86
CA ALA A 70 -8.08 10.46 4.59
C ALA A 70 -6.63 10.81 4.21
N VAL A 71 -5.83 11.24 5.19
CA VAL A 71 -4.43 11.66 5.00
C VAL A 71 -3.59 11.15 6.16
N CYS A 72 -2.46 10.53 5.86
CA CYS A 72 -1.46 10.12 6.85
C CYS A 72 -0.11 10.72 6.44
N VAL A 73 0.39 11.65 7.25
CA VAL A 73 1.71 12.26 7.05
C VAL A 73 2.66 11.62 8.05
N ILE A 74 3.67 10.91 7.54
CA ILE A 74 4.71 10.30 8.36
C ILE A 74 5.93 11.22 8.30
N VAL A 75 6.35 11.72 9.46
CA VAL A 75 7.51 12.60 9.61
C VAL A 75 8.55 11.88 10.47
N GLU A 76 9.83 12.00 10.10
CA GLU A 76 10.93 11.50 10.93
C GLU A 76 11.06 12.39 12.18
N ASP A 77 10.97 11.77 13.35
CA ASP A 77 11.36 12.42 14.60
C ASP A 77 12.89 12.39 14.69
N GLU A 78 13.51 13.56 14.54
CA GLU A 78 14.97 13.69 14.53
C GLU A 78 15.63 13.25 15.84
N GLU A 79 14.95 13.43 16.98
CA GLU A 79 15.49 13.06 18.29
C GLU A 79 15.49 11.55 18.47
N LEU A 80 14.37 10.91 18.13
CA LEU A 80 14.27 9.45 18.14
C LEU A 80 15.23 8.85 17.12
N ALA A 81 15.32 9.42 15.93
CA ALA A 81 16.25 9.00 14.89
C ALA A 81 17.69 9.02 15.41
N LYS A 82 18.16 10.11 16.04
CA LYS A 82 19.50 10.18 16.65
C LYS A 82 19.75 9.03 17.65
N ARG A 83 18.74 8.66 18.45
CA ARG A 83 18.84 7.57 19.44
C ARG A 83 18.94 6.18 18.79
N VAL A 84 18.20 5.93 17.72
CA VAL A 84 18.14 4.60 17.08
C VAL A 84 19.10 4.43 15.91
N ARG A 85 19.66 5.52 15.37
CA ARG A 85 20.50 5.52 14.16
C ARG A 85 21.70 4.59 14.29
N GLY A 86 22.32 4.51 15.47
CA GLY A 86 23.44 3.59 15.72
C GLY A 86 23.05 2.10 15.67
N ARG A 87 21.77 1.76 15.82
CA ARG A 87 21.26 0.37 15.74
C ARG A 87 20.88 -0.04 14.32
N TRP A 88 20.75 0.90 13.39
CA TRP A 88 20.39 0.63 12.02
C TRP A 88 21.58 0.05 11.26
N LYS A 89 21.59 -1.28 11.08
CA LYS A 89 22.56 -1.95 10.21
C LYS A 89 22.02 -1.99 8.78
N PRO A 90 22.75 -1.46 7.80
CA PRO A 90 22.39 -1.61 6.39
C PRO A 90 22.24 -3.09 6.02
N ARG A 91 21.31 -3.39 5.11
CA ARG A 91 21.15 -4.75 4.60
C ARG A 91 22.42 -5.18 3.87
N LEU A 92 22.92 -6.38 4.17
CA LEU A 92 24.13 -6.95 3.53
C LEU A 92 23.99 -7.04 2.01
N ARG A 93 22.78 -7.29 1.52
CA ARG A 93 22.43 -7.19 0.11
C ARG A 93 21.52 -5.99 -0.08
N ALA A 94 22.03 -4.96 -0.73
CA ALA A 94 21.20 -3.86 -1.18
C ALA A 94 20.09 -4.40 -2.09
N PRO A 95 18.86 -3.87 -2.02
CA PRO A 95 17.84 -4.23 -2.98
C PRO A 95 18.39 -3.88 -4.36
N LYS A 96 18.39 -4.86 -5.29
CA LYS A 96 18.69 -4.53 -6.69
C LYS A 96 17.71 -3.43 -7.10
N PRO A 97 18.17 -2.35 -7.75
CA PRO A 97 17.24 -1.35 -8.25
C PRO A 97 16.21 -2.10 -9.10
N LYS A 98 14.92 -1.94 -8.76
CA LYS A 98 13.87 -2.46 -9.64
C LYS A 98 14.15 -1.82 -10.99
N ARG A 99 14.52 -2.62 -12.00
CA ARG A 99 14.57 -2.12 -13.37
C ARG A 99 13.23 -1.41 -13.57
N ALA A 100 13.28 -0.12 -13.92
CA ALA A 100 12.08 0.61 -14.30
C ALA A 100 11.34 -0.31 -15.26
N ALA A 101 10.11 -0.70 -14.90
CA ALA A 101 9.34 -1.61 -15.74
C ALA A 101 9.40 -1.03 -17.14
N THR A 102 9.92 -1.81 -18.10
CA THR A 102 9.91 -1.42 -19.50
C THR A 102 8.47 -1.04 -19.78
N ARG A 103 8.23 0.25 -20.04
CA ARG A 103 6.93 0.81 -20.37
C ARG A 103 6.30 -0.14 -21.39
N CYS A 104 5.24 -0.85 -21.01
CA CYS A 104 4.55 -1.75 -21.93
C CYS A 104 4.30 -0.96 -23.22
N VAL A 105 4.85 -1.45 -24.33
CA VAL A 105 4.62 -0.91 -25.66
C VAL A 105 3.20 -1.31 -26.07
N VAL A 106 2.21 -0.63 -25.50
CA VAL A 106 0.89 -0.48 -26.12
C VAL A 106 0.54 1.00 -26.01
N SER A 107 1.23 1.78 -26.81
CA SER A 107 0.62 2.93 -27.44
C SER A 107 0.80 2.70 -28.92
N ASN A 108 -0.07 1.86 -29.49
CA ASN A 108 -0.24 1.78 -30.94
C ASN A 108 -0.70 3.16 -31.41
N PRO A 109 0.11 3.96 -32.12
CA PRO A 109 -0.29 5.30 -32.53
C PRO A 109 -1.03 5.32 -33.87
N GLN A 110 -1.41 4.17 -34.44
CA GLN A 110 -2.06 4.10 -35.75
C GLN A 110 -3.41 3.38 -35.68
N ILE A 111 -4.40 4.10 -35.14
CA ILE A 111 -5.73 4.10 -35.74
C ILE A 111 -5.91 5.51 -36.30
N MET A 112 -5.36 5.72 -37.50
CA MET A 112 -5.86 6.74 -38.41
C MET A 112 -6.30 5.97 -39.65
N LEU A 113 -7.57 6.14 -39.99
CA LEU A 113 -8.08 5.80 -41.31
C LEU A 113 -7.21 6.54 -42.32
N ASP A 114 -6.58 5.83 -43.24
CA ASP A 114 -6.57 6.18 -44.66
C ASP A 114 -5.99 5.00 -45.46
N GLY A 115 -6.79 4.54 -46.41
CA GLY A 115 -6.52 3.37 -47.22
C GLY A 115 -5.40 3.60 -48.23
N ALA A 116 -4.39 2.75 -48.18
CA ALA A 116 -3.61 2.36 -49.35
C ALA A 116 -2.94 1.02 -49.05
N SER A 117 -3.56 -0.06 -49.53
CA SER A 117 -2.87 -1.33 -49.71
C SER A 117 -1.82 -1.17 -50.80
N THR A 118 -0.61 -1.67 -50.58
CA THR A 118 0.11 -2.46 -51.59
C THR A 118 1.16 -3.33 -50.91
N ASN A 119 0.91 -4.63 -51.03
CA ASN A 119 1.80 -5.79 -50.97
C ASN A 119 3.30 -5.51 -51.20
N LEU A 120 4.19 -6.24 -50.54
CA LEU A 120 4.79 -7.47 -51.08
C LEU A 120 5.71 -8.14 -50.06
N THR A 121 5.60 -9.47 -50.03
CA THR A 121 6.58 -10.47 -49.61
C THR A 121 8.03 -10.12 -49.92
N GLU A 122 8.94 -10.39 -48.98
CA GLU A 122 10.20 -11.09 -49.28
C GLU A 122 10.73 -11.74 -47.99
N VAL A 123 10.75 -13.07 -48.02
CA VAL A 123 11.51 -13.94 -47.13
C VAL A 123 12.92 -13.96 -47.73
N ASP A 124 13.92 -13.46 -47.00
CA ASP A 124 15.32 -13.61 -47.40
C ASP A 124 16.01 -14.61 -46.47
N ASP A 125 16.21 -15.80 -47.04
CA ASP A 125 17.00 -16.90 -46.52
C ASP A 125 18.49 -16.66 -46.79
N GLY A 126 19.31 -16.64 -45.75
CA GLY A 126 20.72 -17.05 -45.89
C GLY A 126 21.74 -16.18 -45.19
N LYS A 127 22.44 -16.77 -44.20
CA LYS A 127 23.78 -17.34 -44.44
C LYS A 127 24.31 -18.02 -43.17
N TYR A 128 24.45 -19.34 -43.29
CA TYR A 128 25.26 -20.20 -42.44
C TYR A 128 26.66 -20.22 -43.06
N GLU A 129 27.70 -19.81 -42.32
CA GLU A 129 29.08 -20.16 -42.68
C GLU A 129 29.72 -21.00 -41.57
N ASP A 130 29.97 -22.26 -41.96
CA ASP A 130 30.80 -23.27 -41.30
C ASP A 130 32.27 -22.86 -41.42
N GLY A 131 32.97 -22.81 -40.28
CA GLY A 131 34.38 -22.45 -40.20
C GLY A 131 35.21 -23.53 -39.50
N ARG A 132 35.23 -24.75 -40.04
CA ARG A 132 36.22 -25.79 -39.66
C ARG A 132 37.60 -25.51 -40.27
N ARG A 133 38.61 -25.34 -39.41
CA ARG A 133 40.04 -25.70 -39.61
C ARG A 133 40.80 -25.34 -38.33
N ALA A 134 41.82 -26.03 -37.85
CA ALA A 134 42.35 -27.39 -37.93
C ALA A 134 43.49 -27.41 -36.88
N ASP A 135 43.85 -28.61 -36.41
CA ASP A 135 44.91 -28.92 -35.44
C ASP A 135 46.25 -28.21 -35.65
N GLN A 136 46.97 -27.99 -34.54
CA GLN A 136 48.43 -28.14 -34.32
C GLN A 136 48.79 -27.45 -32.98
N ALA A 137 49.57 -28.00 -32.05
CA ALA A 137 50.33 -29.24 -31.94
C ALA A 137 50.59 -29.52 -30.44
#